data_AF-I1NCP0-F1
#
_entry.id   AF-I1NCP0-F1
#
_cell.length_a   1.000
_cell.length_b   1.000
_cell.length_c   1.000
_cell.angle_alpha   90.00
_cell.angle_beta   90.00
_cell.angle_gamma   90.00
#
_symmetry.space_group_name_H-M   'P 1'
#
loop_
_entity.id
_entity.type
_entity.pdbx_description
1 polymer ?
#
loop_
_entity_poly.entity_id
_entity_poly.type
_entity_poly.pdbx_seq_one_letter_code
_entity_poly.pdbx_strand_id
1 'polypeptide(L)'
;MDTLSSSVSTLNVPPLPSSTFTNRDFYRFKASPTRSQQQQQHHVFSTSTPNFLPKTKTFSHKSSPSLPFSPSPLKPKPSSPTFHPNPATGYAAALVDVAHNSNSLHFVHSDVQRLLKLLQGAKFQSPAVEQGNFHRHVVALLKMLLKKNKVGIVKEVLQEFERIYDRLCGTQMVLVSSKTKMREDQLFGIAKSVHQLSGAVRVKVRNLVQESMPSFAM
;
A
#
# COMPACT_ATOMS: atom_id res chain seq x y z
N MET A 1 15.82 16.17 -61.52
CA MET A 1 17.05 16.98 -61.32
C MET A 1 16.76 18.04 -60.29
N ASP A 2 17.81 18.61 -59.70
CA ASP A 2 17.79 19.82 -58.85
C ASP A 2 17.09 19.71 -57.49
N THR A 3 17.86 19.18 -56.54
CA THR A 3 17.66 19.30 -55.09
C THR A 3 18.26 20.61 -54.58
N LEU A 4 17.49 21.45 -53.90
CA LEU A 4 18.04 22.58 -53.14
C LEU A 4 17.86 22.34 -51.63
N SER A 5 19.00 22.36 -50.93
CA SER A 5 19.13 22.08 -49.50
C SER A 5 19.51 23.36 -48.76
N SER A 6 18.78 23.69 -47.69
CA SER A 6 19.14 24.74 -46.72
C SER A 6 18.27 24.64 -45.46
N SER A 7 18.62 25.26 -44.32
CA SER A 7 19.90 25.06 -43.61
C SER A 7 19.71 25.38 -42.12
N VAL A 8 20.35 24.58 -41.26
CA VAL A 8 20.74 24.80 -39.84
C VAL A 8 19.79 25.55 -38.87
N SER A 9 19.43 24.88 -37.78
CA SER A 9 19.41 25.48 -36.42
C SER A 9 19.53 24.40 -35.34
N THR A 10 20.75 23.99 -35.02
CA THR A 10 21.08 23.11 -33.90
C THR A 10 21.17 23.92 -32.60
N LEU A 11 20.09 23.93 -31.81
CA LEU A 11 20.08 24.57 -30.49
C LEU A 11 20.88 23.73 -29.48
N ASN A 12 22.14 24.10 -29.25
CA ASN A 12 22.96 23.54 -28.18
C ASN A 12 22.48 24.10 -26.82
N VAL A 13 21.81 23.27 -26.02
CA VAL A 13 21.47 23.59 -24.62
C VAL A 13 22.49 22.92 -23.70
N PRO A 14 23.17 23.64 -22.80
CA PRO A 14 24.14 23.05 -21.89
C PRO A 14 23.47 22.15 -20.83
N PRO A 15 24.15 21.09 -20.34
CA PRO A 15 23.62 20.24 -19.30
C PRO A 15 23.63 20.98 -17.95
N LEU A 16 22.47 21.50 -17.53
CA LEU A 16 22.31 21.93 -16.14
C LEU A 16 22.40 20.71 -15.21
N PRO A 17 23.04 20.84 -14.03
CA PRO A 17 23.15 19.75 -13.07
C PRO A 17 21.76 19.32 -12.60
N SER A 18 21.44 18.04 -12.79
CA SER A 18 20.18 17.45 -12.37
C SER A 18 20.11 17.40 -10.84
N SER A 19 19.48 18.40 -10.21
CA SER A 19 19.15 18.41 -8.78
C SER A 19 17.99 17.45 -8.50
N THR A 20 18.23 16.16 -8.71
CA THR A 20 17.22 15.11 -8.51
C THR A 20 16.98 14.89 -7.02
N PHE A 21 15.95 15.55 -6.48
CA PHE A 21 15.57 15.43 -5.07
C PHE A 21 15.34 13.96 -4.67
N THR A 22 16.19 13.46 -3.78
CA THR A 22 16.09 12.10 -3.22
C THR A 22 14.88 12.01 -2.28
N ASN A 23 14.05 10.99 -2.50
CA ASN A 23 13.04 10.54 -1.55
C ASN A 23 12.54 9.13 -1.93
N ARG A 24 13.47 8.18 -2.13
CA ARG A 24 13.11 6.84 -2.60
C ARG A 24 14.00 5.68 -2.12
N ASP A 25 14.61 5.80 -0.96
CA ASP A 25 15.49 4.74 -0.44
C ASP A 25 14.83 3.97 0.70
N PHE A 26 14.13 2.89 0.32
CA PHE A 26 13.74 1.86 1.26
C PHE A 26 14.99 1.09 1.70
N TYR A 27 15.48 1.36 2.91
CA TYR A 27 16.61 0.61 3.46
C TYR A 27 16.20 -0.83 3.76
N ARG A 28 16.61 -1.75 2.87
CA ARG A 28 16.36 -3.19 2.98
C ARG A 28 17.57 -3.87 3.60
N PHE A 29 17.55 -4.04 4.92
CA PHE A 29 18.53 -4.85 5.62
C PHE A 29 18.24 -6.34 5.38
N LYS A 30 19.26 -7.13 5.00
CA LYS A 30 19.14 -8.60 4.98
C LYS A 30 19.28 -9.10 6.42
N ALA A 31 18.30 -9.87 6.88
CA ALA A 31 18.46 -10.65 8.11
C ALA A 31 19.51 -11.75 7.89
N SER A 32 20.51 -11.83 8.77
CA SER A 32 21.46 -12.94 8.81
C SER A 32 20.78 -14.22 9.35
N PRO A 33 21.11 -15.41 8.83
CA PRO A 33 20.46 -16.66 9.25
C PRO A 33 20.90 -17.10 10.65
N THR A 34 19.94 -17.64 11.40
CA THR A 34 20.05 -18.18 12.76
C THR A 34 21.08 -19.33 12.86
N ARG A 35 21.86 -19.36 13.96
CA ARG A 35 22.75 -20.48 14.31
C ARG A 35 22.36 -21.13 15.65
N SER A 36 21.75 -22.31 15.54
CA SER A 36 21.77 -23.48 16.46
C SER A 36 21.68 -23.32 18.00
N GLN A 37 20.63 -23.93 18.58
CA GLN A 37 20.65 -24.88 19.71
C GLN A 37 19.25 -25.57 19.74
N GLN A 38 19.12 -26.90 19.61
CA GLN A 38 19.19 -27.93 20.68
C GLN A 38 18.23 -27.62 21.86
N GLN A 39 17.29 -28.45 22.28
CA GLN A 39 16.87 -29.83 21.93
C GLN A 39 15.34 -29.81 21.59
N GLN A 40 14.52 -30.88 21.54
CA GLN A 40 14.62 -32.31 21.88
C GLN A 40 13.63 -33.14 21.03
N GLN A 41 13.33 -34.39 21.40
CA GLN A 41 12.34 -35.28 20.78
C GLN A 41 11.62 -36.09 21.88
N HIS A 42 10.33 -36.38 21.75
CA HIS A 42 9.71 -37.62 22.22
C HIS A 42 8.43 -37.92 21.41
N HIS A 43 8.33 -39.13 20.85
CA HIS A 43 7.15 -39.65 20.13
C HIS A 43 6.40 -40.65 21.01
N VAL A 44 5.06 -40.75 20.89
CA VAL A 44 4.32 -42.03 20.97
C VAL A 44 2.91 -41.93 20.35
N PHE A 45 2.46 -43.10 19.90
CA PHE A 45 1.18 -43.59 19.33
C PHE A 45 -0.11 -43.18 20.14
N SER A 46 -1.37 -43.42 19.74
CA SER A 46 -1.92 -44.48 18.88
C SER A 46 -3.43 -44.33 18.48
N THR A 47 -3.81 -44.99 17.38
CA THR A 47 -5.10 -45.68 17.01
C THR A 47 -6.55 -45.14 17.19
N SER A 48 -7.29 -45.19 16.07
CA SER A 48 -8.68 -45.70 15.81
C SER A 48 -9.98 -45.05 16.37
N THR A 49 -11.02 -45.10 15.51
CA THR A 49 -12.43 -44.68 15.69
C THR A 49 -13.33 -45.76 16.33
N PRO A 50 -14.58 -45.43 16.78
CA PRO A 50 -15.76 -45.78 15.96
C PRO A 50 -16.99 -44.83 16.08
N ASN A 51 -18.06 -45.14 15.32
CA ASN A 51 -19.27 -44.34 15.15
C ASN A 51 -20.34 -44.53 16.25
N PHE A 52 -21.18 -43.51 16.49
CA PHE A 52 -22.52 -43.66 17.09
C PHE A 52 -23.56 -42.72 16.45
N LEU A 53 -24.78 -43.23 16.26
CA LEU A 53 -25.97 -42.53 15.75
C LEU A 53 -27.18 -43.00 16.57
N PRO A 54 -28.12 -42.11 16.96
CA PRO A 54 -29.53 -42.49 16.87
C PRO A 54 -30.49 -41.37 16.41
N LYS A 55 -31.68 -41.80 15.97
CA LYS A 55 -32.83 -40.99 15.49
C LYS A 55 -33.62 -40.36 16.65
N THR A 56 -34.44 -39.32 16.40
CA THR A 56 -35.93 -39.40 16.44
C THR A 56 -36.68 -38.06 16.22
N LYS A 57 -37.85 -38.18 15.56
CA LYS A 57 -39.12 -37.39 15.67
C LYS A 57 -39.07 -35.86 15.45
N THR A 58 -39.60 -35.32 14.34
CA THR A 58 -41.02 -35.19 13.90
C THR A 58 -41.72 -33.93 14.41
N PHE A 59 -41.96 -32.95 13.52
CA PHE A 59 -43.19 -32.15 13.50
C PHE A 59 -43.52 -31.70 12.07
N SER A 60 -44.80 -31.68 11.68
CA SER A 60 -45.24 -31.50 10.29
C SER A 60 -46.24 -30.36 10.14
N HIS A 61 -45.99 -29.42 9.21
CA HIS A 61 -47.08 -28.68 8.56
C HIS A 61 -46.69 -27.97 7.24
N LYS A 62 -47.46 -28.30 6.20
CA LYS A 62 -48.03 -27.41 5.16
C LYS A 62 -47.09 -26.59 4.24
N SER A 63 -46.71 -27.26 3.15
CA SER A 63 -46.98 -26.83 1.75
C SER A 63 -46.79 -25.36 1.35
N SER A 64 -45.74 -25.10 0.58
CA SER A 64 -45.74 -24.17 -0.57
C SER A 64 -44.58 -24.54 -1.51
N PRO A 65 -44.78 -24.70 -2.83
CA PRO A 65 -43.69 -24.98 -3.76
C PRO A 65 -42.98 -23.68 -4.16
N SER A 66 -41.84 -23.40 -3.54
CA SER A 66 -40.90 -22.37 -4.03
C SER A 66 -39.65 -23.03 -4.62
N LEU A 67 -39.16 -22.44 -5.70
CA LEU A 67 -38.04 -22.97 -6.49
C LEU A 67 -36.75 -23.06 -5.65
N PRO A 68 -35.86 -24.04 -5.92
CA PRO A 68 -34.62 -24.21 -5.17
C PRO A 68 -33.64 -23.06 -5.47
N PHE A 69 -33.65 -22.04 -4.62
CA PHE A 69 -32.60 -21.02 -4.62
C PHE A 69 -31.31 -21.64 -4.11
N SER A 70 -30.43 -22.03 -5.02
CA SER A 70 -29.12 -22.62 -4.70
C SER A 70 -28.28 -21.66 -3.86
N PRO A 71 -27.99 -21.97 -2.58
CA PRO A 71 -27.13 -21.13 -1.76
C PRO A 71 -25.70 -21.61 -1.93
N SER A 72 -24.98 -21.09 -2.93
CA SER A 72 -23.54 -21.30 -3.05
C SER A 72 -22.85 -20.87 -1.74
N PRO A 73 -22.27 -21.80 -0.96
CA PRO A 73 -21.63 -21.45 0.28
C PRO A 73 -20.26 -20.85 -0.02
N LEU A 74 -19.96 -19.71 0.60
CA LEU A 74 -18.64 -19.21 1.00
C LEU A 74 -18.80 -17.75 1.44
N LYS A 75 -19.42 -17.53 2.61
CA LYS A 75 -19.27 -16.25 3.32
C LYS A 75 -17.82 -16.20 3.83
N PRO A 76 -17.00 -15.20 3.45
CA PRO A 76 -15.84 -14.84 4.26
C PRO A 76 -16.38 -14.44 5.63
N LYS A 77 -15.76 -14.94 6.70
CA LYS A 77 -16.03 -14.47 8.06
C LYS A 77 -15.84 -12.95 8.08
N PRO A 78 -16.87 -12.13 8.37
CA PRO A 78 -16.65 -10.71 8.55
C PRO A 78 -15.79 -10.55 9.81
N SER A 79 -14.52 -10.21 9.60
CA SER A 79 -13.80 -9.43 10.60
C SER A 79 -14.68 -8.24 10.95
N SER A 80 -14.87 -8.03 12.25
CA SER A 80 -15.71 -6.98 12.87
C SER A 80 -15.95 -5.76 11.97
N PRO A 81 -17.20 -5.30 11.78
CA PRO A 81 -17.52 -4.20 10.86
C PRO A 81 -16.66 -3.00 11.21
N THR A 82 -15.60 -2.80 10.42
CA THR A 82 -14.59 -1.81 10.73
C THR A 82 -15.15 -0.51 10.20
N PHE A 83 -15.92 0.16 11.06
CA PHE A 83 -16.38 1.52 10.82
C PHE A 83 -15.15 2.42 10.76
N HIS A 84 -14.60 2.52 9.55
CA HIS A 84 -13.56 3.45 9.24
C HIS A 84 -14.15 4.86 9.44
N PRO A 85 -13.62 5.66 10.38
CA PRO A 85 -14.16 7.00 10.65
C PRO A 85 -14.01 7.93 9.44
N ASN A 86 -13.10 7.59 8.53
CA ASN A 86 -12.83 8.28 7.30
C ASN A 86 -13.19 7.39 6.09
N PRO A 87 -14.02 7.85 5.13
CA PRO A 87 -14.32 7.10 3.92
C PRO A 87 -13.07 6.75 3.10
N ALA A 88 -12.01 7.56 3.18
CA ALA A 88 -10.75 7.30 2.48
C ALA A 88 -10.09 5.98 2.94
N THR A 89 -10.08 5.72 4.26
CA THR A 89 -9.54 4.48 4.83
C THR A 89 -10.32 3.26 4.36
N GLY A 90 -11.66 3.36 4.23
CA GLY A 90 -12.49 2.25 3.74
C GLY A 90 -12.23 1.91 2.27
N TYR A 91 -12.06 2.90 1.40
CA TYR A 91 -11.65 2.66 0.01
C TYR A 91 -10.22 2.13 -0.10
N ALA A 92 -9.31 2.60 0.76
CA ALA A 92 -7.93 2.13 0.81
C ALA A 92 -7.83 0.67 1.27
N ALA A 93 -8.54 0.30 2.33
CA ALA A 93 -8.64 -1.08 2.81
C ALA A 93 -9.20 -2.00 1.72
N ALA A 94 -10.31 -1.63 1.09
CA ALA A 94 -10.88 -2.42 -0.01
C ALA A 94 -9.92 -2.57 -1.21
N LEU A 95 -9.13 -1.55 -1.55
CA LEU A 95 -8.09 -1.67 -2.59
C LEU A 95 -6.97 -2.61 -2.16
N VAL A 96 -6.53 -2.55 -0.91
CA VAL A 96 -5.51 -3.47 -0.34
C VAL A 96 -6.02 -4.90 -0.37
N ASP A 97 -7.23 -5.18 0.13
CA ASP A 97 -7.82 -6.51 0.19
C ASP A 97 -7.92 -7.14 -1.22
N VAL A 98 -8.45 -6.39 -2.18
CA VAL A 98 -8.58 -6.85 -3.57
C VAL A 98 -7.21 -7.08 -4.21
N ALA A 99 -6.23 -6.20 -3.97
CA ALA A 99 -4.89 -6.33 -4.53
C ALA A 99 -4.05 -7.45 -3.87
N HIS A 100 -4.25 -7.70 -2.57
CA HIS A 100 -3.64 -8.80 -1.85
C HIS A 100 -4.20 -10.14 -2.34
N ASN A 101 -5.53 -10.26 -2.43
CA ASN A 101 -6.20 -11.47 -2.89
C ASN A 101 -5.94 -11.82 -4.37
N SER A 102 -5.52 -10.84 -5.19
CA SER A 102 -5.07 -11.07 -6.57
C SER A 102 -3.54 -11.10 -6.75
N ASN A 103 -2.75 -11.24 -5.67
CA ASN A 103 -1.28 -11.22 -5.68
C ASN A 103 -0.65 -10.01 -6.40
N SER A 104 -1.39 -8.91 -6.55
CA SER A 104 -0.98 -7.72 -7.31
C SER A 104 -0.57 -6.54 -6.42
N LEU A 105 -0.49 -6.73 -5.10
CA LEU A 105 -0.30 -5.67 -4.11
C LEU A 105 0.94 -4.80 -4.38
N HIS A 106 2.07 -5.39 -4.81
CA HIS A 106 3.29 -4.64 -5.14
C HIS A 106 3.16 -3.79 -6.43
N PHE A 107 2.42 -4.28 -7.43
CA PHE A 107 2.14 -3.52 -8.65
C PHE A 107 1.20 -2.34 -8.34
N VAL A 108 0.11 -2.60 -7.63
CA VAL A 108 -0.83 -1.58 -7.15
C VAL A 108 -0.12 -0.53 -6.29
N HIS A 109 0.76 -0.93 -5.36
CA HIS A 109 1.57 0.01 -4.58
C HIS A 109 2.48 0.88 -5.45
N SER A 110 3.15 0.30 -6.46
CA SER A 110 4.03 1.04 -7.37
C SER A 110 3.25 2.10 -8.18
N ASP A 111 2.03 1.75 -8.59
CA ASP A 111 1.10 2.64 -9.27
C ASP A 111 0.53 3.74 -8.36
N VAL A 112 0.18 3.39 -7.12
CA VAL A 112 -0.24 4.37 -6.08
C VAL A 112 0.89 5.37 -5.80
N GLN A 113 2.15 4.92 -5.70
CA GLN A 113 3.30 5.82 -5.59
C GLN A 113 3.47 6.71 -6.83
N ARG A 114 3.27 6.18 -8.04
CA ARG A 114 3.29 7.00 -9.28
C ARG A 114 2.19 8.06 -9.25
N LEU A 115 0.99 7.71 -8.83
CA LEU A 115 -0.16 8.60 -8.78
C LEU A 115 -0.04 9.67 -7.68
N LEU A 116 0.49 9.33 -6.51
CA LEU A 116 0.80 10.32 -5.45
C LEU A 116 1.79 11.39 -5.92
N LYS A 117 2.81 11.00 -6.70
CA LYS A 117 3.76 11.96 -7.30
C LYS A 117 3.09 12.86 -8.33
N LEU A 118 2.22 12.31 -9.19
CA LEU A 118 1.45 13.10 -10.15
C LEU A 118 0.54 14.12 -9.44
N LEU A 119 -0.12 13.72 -8.34
CA LEU A 119 -0.97 14.61 -7.52
C LEU A 119 -0.19 15.68 -6.72
N GLN A 120 1.13 15.55 -6.58
CA GLN A 120 1.99 16.57 -5.98
C GLN A 120 2.46 17.59 -7.01
N GLY A 121 2.77 17.16 -8.23
CA GLY A 121 3.32 18.02 -9.29
C GLY A 121 2.28 18.64 -10.24
N ALA A 122 1.09 18.05 -10.37
CA ALA A 122 0.08 18.48 -11.34
C ALA A 122 -1.33 18.55 -10.74
N LYS A 123 -2.10 19.55 -11.18
CA LYS A 123 -3.55 19.56 -11.01
C LYS A 123 -4.11 18.28 -11.66
N PHE A 124 -5.09 17.64 -11.02
CA PHE A 124 -5.73 16.40 -11.50
C PHE A 124 -6.58 16.65 -12.75
N GLN A 125 -5.92 16.91 -13.88
CA GLN A 125 -6.51 16.97 -15.20
C GLN A 125 -6.26 15.65 -15.93
N SER A 126 -7.23 15.24 -16.74
CA SER A 126 -7.49 13.83 -17.09
C SER A 126 -6.43 13.05 -17.90
N PRO A 127 -5.58 13.61 -18.78
CA PRO A 127 -4.82 12.77 -19.71
C PRO A 127 -3.77 11.88 -19.03
N ALA A 128 -3.18 12.30 -17.91
CA ALA A 128 -2.16 11.52 -17.21
C ALA A 128 -2.69 10.22 -16.56
N VAL A 129 -4.01 10.16 -16.26
CA VAL A 129 -4.65 8.97 -15.68
C VAL A 129 -5.02 7.96 -16.78
N GLU A 130 -5.49 8.43 -17.93
CA GLU A 130 -5.89 7.58 -19.06
C GLU A 130 -4.67 7.07 -19.86
N GLN A 131 -3.59 7.84 -19.99
CA GLN A 131 -2.35 7.40 -20.65
C GLN A 131 -1.44 6.54 -19.78
N GLY A 132 -1.61 6.58 -18.45
CA GLY A 132 -0.82 5.76 -17.56
C GLY A 132 -1.25 4.30 -17.62
N ASN A 133 -0.32 3.38 -17.92
CA ASN A 133 -0.55 1.95 -17.81
C ASN A 133 -0.60 1.56 -16.31
N PHE A 134 -1.74 1.83 -15.68
CA PHE A 134 -2.04 1.57 -14.28
C PHE A 134 -2.76 0.22 -14.13
N HIS A 135 -2.48 -0.48 -13.04
CA HIS A 135 -3.11 -1.74 -12.70
C HIS A 135 -4.63 -1.60 -12.64
N ARG A 136 -5.34 -2.62 -13.17
CA ARG A 136 -6.81 -2.63 -13.31
C ARG A 136 -7.56 -2.20 -12.04
N HIS A 137 -7.07 -2.58 -10.86
CA HIS A 137 -7.67 -2.19 -9.57
C HIS A 137 -7.55 -0.71 -9.24
N VAL A 138 -6.43 -0.05 -9.61
CA VAL A 138 -6.25 1.40 -9.44
C VAL A 138 -7.17 2.15 -10.40
N VAL A 139 -7.22 1.72 -11.67
CA VAL A 139 -8.13 2.29 -12.67
C VAL A 139 -9.60 2.13 -12.24
N ALA A 140 -9.99 0.96 -11.73
CA ALA A 140 -11.33 0.71 -11.22
C ALA A 140 -11.69 1.58 -10.01
N LEU A 141 -10.76 1.78 -9.06
CA LEU A 141 -10.93 2.70 -7.95
C LEU A 141 -11.16 4.13 -8.43
N LEU A 142 -10.33 4.64 -9.35
CA LEU A 142 -10.46 6.00 -9.88
C LEU A 142 -11.77 6.20 -10.64
N LYS A 143 -12.16 5.25 -11.51
CA LYS A 143 -13.44 5.28 -12.21
C LYS A 143 -14.63 5.24 -11.24
N MET A 144 -14.55 4.46 -10.16
CA MET A 144 -15.57 4.46 -9.11
C MET A 144 -15.64 5.79 -8.34
N LEU A 145 -14.49 6.37 -7.95
CA LEU A 145 -14.45 7.63 -7.21
C LEU A 145 -14.98 8.79 -8.06
N LEU A 146 -14.62 8.83 -9.35
CA LEU A 146 -15.17 9.78 -10.32
C LEU A 146 -16.70 9.63 -10.45
N LYS A 147 -17.19 8.39 -10.68
CA LYS A 147 -18.63 8.10 -10.78
C LYS A 147 -19.42 8.46 -9.51
N LYS A 148 -18.79 8.45 -8.34
CA LYS A 148 -19.40 8.82 -7.04
C LYS A 148 -19.20 10.30 -6.67
N ASN A 149 -18.63 11.12 -7.56
CA ASN A 149 -18.21 12.50 -7.29
C ASN A 149 -17.32 12.66 -6.04
N LYS A 150 -16.46 11.66 -5.79
CA LYS A 150 -15.53 11.59 -4.64
C LYS A 150 -14.08 11.84 -5.06
N VAL A 151 -13.84 12.71 -6.04
CA VAL A 151 -12.49 13.04 -6.51
C VAL A 151 -11.64 13.75 -5.45
N GLY A 152 -12.27 14.53 -4.55
CA GLY A 152 -11.57 15.26 -3.49
C GLY A 152 -10.80 14.36 -2.49
N ILE A 153 -11.29 13.14 -2.24
CA ILE A 153 -10.63 12.19 -1.34
C ILE A 153 -9.58 11.31 -2.04
N VAL A 154 -9.35 11.43 -3.35
CA VAL A 154 -8.42 10.54 -4.08
C VAL A 154 -7.02 10.57 -3.47
N LYS A 155 -6.49 11.78 -3.19
CA LYS A 155 -5.17 11.94 -2.54
C LYS A 155 -5.12 11.23 -1.19
N GLU A 156 -6.17 11.39 -0.39
CA GLU A 156 -6.30 10.80 0.95
C GLU A 156 -6.38 9.27 0.89
N VAL A 157 -7.18 8.71 -0.01
CA VAL A 157 -7.29 7.25 -0.24
C VAL A 157 -5.92 6.65 -0.58
N LEU A 158 -5.11 7.35 -1.37
CA LEU A 158 -3.78 6.88 -1.77
C LEU A 158 -2.76 6.98 -0.61
N GLN A 159 -2.87 8.00 0.24
CA GLN A 159 -2.06 8.11 1.47
C GLN A 159 -2.45 7.05 2.51
N GLU A 160 -3.75 6.79 2.67
CA GLU A 160 -4.28 5.72 3.52
C GLU A 160 -3.83 4.33 3.01
N PHE A 161 -3.80 4.13 1.68
CA PHE A 161 -3.24 2.91 1.08
C PHE A 161 -1.75 2.75 1.42
N GLU A 162 -0.94 3.81 1.27
CA GLU A 162 0.49 3.77 1.64
C GLU A 162 0.65 3.36 3.12
N ARG A 163 -0.15 3.94 4.02
CA ARG A 163 -0.13 3.63 5.46
C ARG A 163 -0.49 2.17 5.76
N ILE A 164 -1.53 1.63 5.11
CA ILE A 164 -1.95 0.23 5.30
C ILE A 164 -0.88 -0.72 4.73
N TYR A 165 -0.34 -0.42 3.55
CA TYR A 165 0.72 -1.21 2.93
C TYR A 165 2.02 -1.24 3.76
N ASP A 166 2.45 -0.10 4.30
CA ASP A 166 3.61 -0.04 5.19
C ASP A 166 3.39 -0.89 6.46
N ARG A 167 2.18 -0.85 7.04
CA ARG A 167 1.81 -1.73 8.18
C ARG A 167 1.89 -3.22 7.80
N LEU A 168 1.34 -3.62 6.65
CA LEU A 168 1.39 -5.01 6.17
C LEU A 168 2.82 -5.48 5.88
N CYS A 169 3.70 -4.58 5.44
CA CYS A 169 5.10 -4.87 5.17
C CYS A 169 6.00 -4.95 6.41
N GLY A 170 5.47 -4.72 7.62
CA GLY A 170 6.29 -4.56 8.82
C GLY A 170 7.24 -3.34 8.74
N THR A 171 6.84 -2.29 8.02
CA THR A 171 7.62 -1.04 7.92
C THR A 171 7.41 -0.21 9.19
N GLN A 172 8.47 -0.06 10.00
CA GLN A 172 8.48 0.90 11.09
C GLN A 172 8.64 2.32 10.53
N MET A 173 7.61 3.15 10.73
CA MET A 173 7.66 4.58 10.45
C MET A 173 8.35 5.31 11.61
N VAL A 174 9.28 6.21 11.29
CA VAL A 174 9.99 7.06 12.26
C VAL A 174 9.83 8.51 11.83
N LEU A 175 9.38 9.39 12.73
CA LEU A 175 9.30 10.83 12.49
C LEU A 175 10.43 11.52 13.26
N VAL A 176 11.24 12.32 12.56
CA VAL A 176 12.39 13.02 13.13
C VAL A 176 12.21 14.51 12.93
N SER A 177 11.93 15.24 14.00
CA SER A 177 11.83 16.69 13.99
C SER A 177 13.22 17.35 14.01
N SER A 178 13.46 18.33 13.15
CA SER A 178 14.70 19.12 13.12
C SER A 178 14.44 20.55 12.65
N LYS A 179 15.34 21.48 12.97
CA LYS A 179 15.23 22.90 12.51
C LYS A 179 15.55 23.07 11.02
N THR A 180 16.30 22.14 10.43
CA THR A 180 16.76 22.17 9.04
C THR A 180 16.58 20.81 8.39
N LYS A 181 16.44 20.77 7.07
CA LYS A 181 16.31 19.51 6.32
C LYS A 181 17.54 18.62 6.53
N MET A 182 17.34 17.42 7.07
CA MET A 182 18.40 16.45 7.30
C MET A 182 18.93 15.88 5.98
N ARG A 183 20.23 15.57 5.95
CA ARG A 183 20.86 14.87 4.82
C ARG A 183 20.55 13.36 4.85
N GLU A 184 20.62 12.71 3.69
CA GLU A 184 20.32 11.28 3.54
C GLU A 184 21.23 10.39 4.41
N ASP A 185 22.50 10.75 4.58
CA ASP A 185 23.45 10.07 5.47
C ASP A 185 22.99 10.05 6.94
N GLN A 186 22.36 11.13 7.40
CA GLN A 186 21.84 11.24 8.76
C GLN A 186 20.54 10.43 8.92
N LEU A 187 19.66 10.47 7.92
CA LEU A 187 18.42 9.69 7.89
C LEU A 187 18.71 8.19 7.82
N PHE A 188 19.72 7.77 7.06
CA PHE A 188 20.20 6.39 7.01
C PHE A 188 20.80 5.95 8.35
N GLY A 189 21.59 6.80 9.01
CA GLY A 189 22.10 6.54 10.35
C GLY A 189 20.97 6.25 11.34
N ILE A 190 19.92 7.08 11.35
CA ILE A 190 18.72 6.88 12.17
C ILE A 190 17.98 5.59 11.77
N ALA A 191 17.81 5.32 10.48
CA ALA A 191 17.15 4.11 9.99
C ALA A 191 17.87 2.84 10.46
N LYS A 192 19.22 2.85 10.43
CA LYS A 192 20.07 1.75 10.91
C LYS A 192 19.95 1.57 12.42
N SER A 193 20.03 2.65 13.20
CA SER A 193 19.87 2.58 14.66
C SER A 193 18.48 2.06 15.07
N VAL A 194 17.41 2.55 14.44
CA VAL A 194 16.05 2.07 14.72
C VAL A 194 15.87 0.61 14.27
N HIS A 195 16.46 0.19 13.15
CA HIS A 195 16.42 -1.21 12.72
C HIS A 195 17.09 -2.13 13.76
N GLN A 196 18.26 -1.73 14.28
CA GLN A 196 18.98 -2.48 15.32
C GLN A 196 18.22 -2.55 16.65
N LEU A 197 17.56 -1.46 17.06
CA LEU A 197 16.82 -1.39 18.34
C LEU A 197 15.43 -2.03 18.28
N SER A 198 14.74 -1.91 17.13
CA SER A 198 13.35 -2.35 16.98
C SER A 198 13.19 -3.76 16.38
N GLY A 199 14.23 -4.30 15.74
CA GLY A 199 14.14 -5.54 14.95
C GLY A 199 13.20 -5.45 13.73
N ALA A 200 12.73 -4.25 13.37
CA ALA A 200 11.75 -4.05 12.31
C ALA A 200 12.31 -4.44 10.93
N VAL A 201 11.53 -5.18 10.14
CA VAL A 201 11.94 -5.71 8.82
C VAL A 201 12.35 -4.59 7.85
N ARG A 202 11.66 -3.45 7.93
CA ARG A 202 11.94 -2.23 7.15
C ARG A 202 11.79 -1.02 8.05
N VAL A 203 12.62 0.01 7.84
CA VAL A 203 12.49 1.29 8.54
C VAL A 203 12.36 2.40 7.51
N LYS A 204 11.43 3.34 7.76
CA LYS A 204 11.14 4.48 6.90
C LYS A 204 11.13 5.75 7.74
N VAL A 205 12.19 6.53 7.59
CA VAL A 205 12.38 7.79 8.35
C VAL A 205 11.80 8.95 7.54
N ARG A 206 10.97 9.77 8.18
CA ARG A 206 10.48 11.05 7.64
C ARG A 206 11.03 12.19 8.49
N ASN A 207 11.61 13.18 7.83
CA ASN A 207 12.09 14.38 8.49
C ASN A 207 10.99 15.45 8.50
N LEU A 208 10.61 15.91 9.69
CA LEU A 208 9.72 17.05 9.89
C LEU A 208 10.58 18.29 10.17
N VAL A 209 10.72 19.17 9.18
CA VAL A 209 11.40 20.44 9.37
C VAL A 209 10.48 21.37 10.14
N GLN A 210 10.88 21.74 11.35
CA GLN A 210 10.23 22.76 12.16
C GLN A 210 10.85 24.11 11.84
N GLU A 211 10.16 24.91 11.02
CA GLU A 211 10.50 26.31 10.84
C GLU A 211 10.28 27.04 12.17
N SER A 212 11.37 27.41 12.84
CA SER A 212 11.28 28.29 14.00
C SER A 212 10.79 29.66 13.53
N MET A 213 9.69 30.14 14.11
CA MET A 213 9.19 31.50 13.86
C MET A 213 10.34 32.51 13.98
N PRO A 214 10.49 33.45 13.03
CA PRO A 214 11.55 34.45 13.10
C PRO A 214 11.38 35.26 14.38
N SER A 215 12.43 35.30 15.19
CA SER A 215 12.47 36.05 16.45
C SER A 215 12.61 37.55 16.15
N PHE A 216 11.50 38.18 15.78
CA PHE A 216 11.39 39.62 15.54
C PHE A 216 10.19 40.19 16.31
N ALA A 217 10.24 39.99 17.64
CA ALA A 217 9.23 40.44 18.60
C ALA A 217 9.86 40.67 20.00
N MET A 218 10.89 41.53 20.04
CA MET A 218 11.30 42.35 21.17
C MET A 218 11.91 43.64 20.62
#